data_AF-A0A7W8QDB3-F1
#
_entry.id   AF-A0A7W8QDB3-F1
#
_cell.length_a   1.000
_cell.length_b   1.000
_cell.length_c   1.000
_cell.angle_alpha   90.00
_cell.angle_beta   90.00
_cell.angle_gamma   90.00
#
_symmetry.space_group_name_H-M   'P 1'
#
loop_
_entity.id
_entity.type
_entity.pdbx_description
1 polymer ?
#
loop_
_entity_poly.entity_id
_entity_poly.type
_entity_poly.pdbx_seq_one_letter_code
_entity_poly.pdbx_strand_id
1 'polypeptide(L)'
;MSAINGYIPQVTPLLFETEEGQRKASALVEFGGWNANEKTLSPIHVSALSHMPHAPVLEWVMDSMAAAAEAGRLHGSNYLEQLFASREDIRVFRTQLREEGPDLWVNDRHHNAMRKLGSTQADSSTYQRITAFFDPPETE
;
A
#
# COMPACT_ATOMS: atom_id res chain seq x y z
N MET A 1 -12.66 -41.43 12.51
CA MET A 1 -12.87 -40.45 11.43
C MET A 1 -11.89 -39.31 11.67
N SER A 2 -10.84 -39.17 10.85
CA SER A 2 -9.95 -38.02 10.95
C SER A 2 -10.74 -36.77 10.56
N ALA A 3 -10.87 -35.82 11.47
CA ALA A 3 -11.44 -34.52 11.17
C ALA A 3 -10.53 -33.86 10.12
N ILE A 4 -11.04 -33.70 8.91
CA ILE A 4 -10.41 -32.81 7.93
C ILE A 4 -10.54 -31.42 8.54
N ASN A 5 -9.45 -30.91 9.11
CA ASN A 5 -9.35 -29.50 9.46
C ASN A 5 -9.47 -28.73 8.15
N GLY A 6 -10.69 -28.25 7.85
CA GLY A 6 -10.92 -27.39 6.72
C GLY A 6 -9.97 -26.21 6.82
N TYR A 7 -9.26 -25.91 5.73
CA TYR A 7 -8.45 -24.71 5.65
C TYR A 7 -9.35 -23.50 5.96
N ILE A 8 -9.00 -22.76 7.02
CA ILE A 8 -9.63 -21.48 7.33
C ILE A 8 -8.75 -20.42 6.65
N PRO A 9 -9.26 -19.71 5.63
CA PRO A 9 -8.52 -18.62 5.02
C PRO A 9 -8.11 -17.61 6.09
N GLN A 10 -6.80 -17.36 6.21
CA GLN A 10 -6.30 -16.30 7.05
C GLN A 10 -6.18 -15.03 6.23
N VAL A 11 -6.85 -13.98 6.67
CA VAL A 11 -6.70 -12.64 6.09
C VAL A 11 -5.27 -12.18 6.38
N THR A 12 -4.55 -11.75 5.34
CA THR A 12 -3.23 -11.13 5.53
C THR A 12 -3.39 -9.90 6.43
N PRO A 13 -2.76 -9.89 7.62
CA PRO A 13 -2.84 -8.72 8.49
C PRO A 13 -2.10 -7.56 7.83
N LEU A 14 -2.66 -6.35 7.95
CA LEU A 14 -1.88 -5.15 7.66
C LEU A 14 -0.94 -4.88 8.84
N LEU A 15 0.12 -4.14 8.58
CA LEU A 15 1.11 -3.69 9.55
C LEU A 15 0.44 -3.07 10.80
N PHE A 16 -0.68 -2.38 10.65
CA PHE A 16 -1.41 -1.75 11.77
C PHE A 16 -2.14 -2.71 12.71
N GLU A 17 -2.27 -3.98 12.34
CA GLU A 17 -3.10 -4.96 13.04
C GLU A 17 -2.29 -5.91 13.93
N THR A 18 -0.97 -5.78 13.91
CA THR A 18 -0.05 -6.55 14.78
C THR A 18 0.67 -5.62 15.76
N GLU A 19 1.00 -6.08 16.96
CA GLU A 19 1.73 -5.25 17.94
C GLU A 19 3.13 -4.84 17.45
N GLU A 20 3.82 -5.72 16.71
CA GLU A 20 5.10 -5.39 16.10
C GLU A 20 4.92 -4.37 14.98
N GLY A 21 3.94 -4.57 14.12
CA GLY A 21 3.67 -3.67 13.02
C GLY A 21 3.17 -2.29 13.48
N GLN A 22 2.39 -2.20 14.57
CA GLN A 22 2.01 -0.92 15.17
C GLN A 22 3.21 -0.13 15.68
N ARG A 23 4.19 -0.81 16.28
CA ARG A 23 5.45 -0.17 16.70
C ARG A 23 6.21 0.37 15.48
N LYS A 24 6.33 -0.42 14.41
CA LYS A 24 6.91 0.04 13.14
C LYS A 24 6.14 1.24 12.59
N ALA A 25 4.81 1.15 12.49
CA ALA A 25 3.93 2.20 12.00
C ALA A 25 4.16 3.52 12.73
N SER A 26 4.26 3.49 14.06
CA SER A 26 4.44 4.70 14.86
C SER A 26 5.72 5.47 14.51
N ALA A 27 6.77 4.79 14.06
CA ALA A 27 8.00 5.41 13.58
C ALA A 27 7.89 5.97 12.14
N LEU A 28 6.86 5.58 11.40
CA LEU A 28 6.68 5.95 9.98
C LEU A 28 5.61 7.03 9.78
N VAL A 29 4.68 7.20 10.74
CA VAL A 29 3.58 8.18 10.67
C VAL A 29 4.07 9.61 10.44
N GLU A 30 5.28 9.97 10.87
CA GLU A 30 5.87 11.29 10.60
C GLU A 30 6.09 11.57 9.10
N PHE A 31 6.22 10.53 8.28
CA PHE A 31 6.34 10.60 6.83
C PHE A 31 4.98 10.55 6.12
N GLY A 32 3.86 10.66 6.86
CA GLY A 32 2.51 10.48 6.34
C GLY A 32 2.08 9.00 6.28
N GLY A 33 0.97 8.73 5.60
CA GLY A 33 0.36 7.41 5.53
C GLY A 33 -0.85 7.25 6.43
N TRP A 34 -1.24 6.01 6.66
CA TRP A 34 -2.43 5.71 7.45
C TRP A 34 -2.16 5.77 8.95
N ASN A 35 -2.91 6.62 9.65
CA ASN A 35 -2.96 6.66 11.10
C ASN A 35 -4.11 5.78 11.59
N ALA A 36 -3.78 4.60 12.12
CA ALA A 36 -4.77 3.64 12.58
C ALA A 36 -5.55 4.07 13.83
N ASN A 37 -4.99 4.97 14.64
CA ASN A 37 -5.64 5.50 15.85
C ASN A 37 -6.67 6.57 15.48
N GLU A 38 -6.29 7.50 14.62
CA GLU A 38 -7.15 8.61 14.18
C GLU A 38 -8.08 8.25 13.02
N LYS A 39 -7.81 7.13 12.33
CA LYS A 39 -8.52 6.71 11.11
C LYS A 39 -8.45 7.76 10.00
N THR A 40 -7.26 8.34 9.85
CA THR A 40 -6.94 9.40 8.89
C THR A 40 -5.83 8.95 7.95
N LEU A 41 -5.87 9.47 6.72
CA LEU A 41 -4.80 9.31 5.75
C LEU A 41 -4.14 10.68 5.55
N SER A 42 -2.82 10.73 5.73
CA SER A 42 -1.99 11.87 5.36
C SER A 42 -1.15 11.51 4.12
N PRO A 43 -0.90 12.44 3.18
CA PRO A 43 -0.06 12.16 2.02
C PRO A 43 1.35 11.69 2.41
N ILE A 44 1.85 10.65 1.76
CA ILE A 44 3.12 9.99 2.10
C ILE A 44 4.29 10.69 1.39
N HIS A 45 5.31 11.06 2.17
CA HIS A 45 6.60 11.57 1.72
C HIS A 45 7.58 10.42 1.45
N VAL A 46 7.34 9.63 0.40
CA VAL A 46 8.10 8.42 0.05
C VAL A 46 9.58 8.71 -0.16
N SER A 47 9.92 9.83 -0.80
CA SER A 47 11.30 10.28 -0.99
C SER A 47 12.04 10.39 0.35
N ALA A 48 11.47 11.09 1.33
CA ALA A 48 12.04 11.23 2.66
C ALA A 48 12.10 9.89 3.40
N LEU A 49 11.03 9.10 3.35
CA LEU A 49 10.95 7.77 3.96
C LEU A 49 12.05 6.83 3.43
N SER A 50 12.36 6.88 2.14
CA SER A 50 13.35 6.01 1.49
C SER A 50 14.80 6.29 1.94
N HIS A 51 15.06 7.44 2.56
CA HIS A 51 16.36 7.75 3.15
C HIS A 51 16.56 7.10 4.53
N MET A 52 15.50 6.62 5.16
CA MET A 52 15.58 5.93 6.43
C MET A 52 16.10 4.49 6.22
N PRO A 53 17.20 4.09 6.87
CA PRO A 53 17.73 2.74 6.74
C PRO A 53 16.69 1.69 7.12
N HIS A 54 16.53 0.67 6.26
CA HIS A 54 15.61 -0.45 6.45
C HIS A 54 14.12 -0.05 6.57
N ALA A 55 13.73 1.13 6.07
CA ALA A 55 12.32 1.50 6.03
C ALA A 55 11.53 0.53 5.13
N PRO A 56 10.40 -0.02 5.60
CA PRO A 56 9.56 -0.92 4.83
C PRO A 56 8.67 -0.12 3.87
N VAL A 57 9.26 0.59 2.91
CA VAL A 57 8.56 1.54 2.02
C VAL A 57 7.39 0.90 1.30
N LEU A 58 7.60 -0.27 0.69
CA LEU A 58 6.56 -1.01 -0.03
C LEU A 58 5.36 -1.34 0.87
N GLU A 59 5.64 -2.02 1.99
CA GLU A 59 4.64 -2.44 2.95
C GLU A 59 3.88 -1.22 3.51
N TRP A 60 4.60 -0.15 3.89
CA TRP A 60 4.00 1.06 4.43
C TRP A 60 3.00 1.73 3.49
N VAL A 61 3.41 1.94 2.23
CA VAL A 61 2.56 2.60 1.23
C VAL A 61 1.36 1.72 0.88
N MET A 62 1.59 0.43 0.63
CA MET A 62 0.53 -0.47 0.19
C MET A 62 -0.47 -0.77 1.31
N ASP A 63 -0.01 -0.93 2.55
CA ASP A 63 -0.90 -1.10 3.70
C ASP A 63 -1.68 0.17 4.00
N SER A 64 -1.03 1.34 3.90
CA SER A 64 -1.72 2.63 4.06
C SER A 64 -2.83 2.81 3.02
N MET A 65 -2.54 2.47 1.77
CA MET A 65 -3.54 2.48 0.69
C MET A 65 -4.70 1.52 1.01
N ALA A 66 -4.40 0.29 1.41
CA ALA A 66 -5.43 -0.71 1.70
C ALA A 66 -6.31 -0.32 2.88
N ALA A 67 -5.70 0.10 4.01
CA ALA A 67 -6.43 0.54 5.17
C ALA A 67 -7.30 1.78 4.89
N ALA A 68 -6.78 2.76 4.16
CA ALA A 68 -7.53 3.95 3.80
C ALA A 68 -8.68 3.65 2.83
N ALA A 69 -8.47 2.78 1.83
CA ALA A 69 -9.52 2.34 0.91
C ALA A 69 -10.61 1.51 1.62
N GLU A 70 -10.23 0.68 2.59
CA GLU A 70 -11.18 -0.07 3.42
C GLU A 70 -12.00 0.84 4.35
N ALA A 71 -11.38 1.88 4.90
CA ALA A 71 -12.04 2.88 5.72
C ALA A 71 -12.83 3.94 4.91
N GLY A 72 -12.81 3.88 3.57
CA GLY A 72 -13.46 4.85 2.70
C GLY A 72 -12.83 6.25 2.73
N ARG A 73 -11.54 6.34 3.14
CA ARG A 73 -10.75 7.57 3.20
C ARG A 73 -9.88 7.81 1.97
N LEU A 74 -9.89 6.87 1.04
CA LEU A 74 -9.18 6.94 -0.24
C LEU A 74 -10.17 6.60 -1.36
N HIS A 75 -10.39 7.51 -2.30
CA HIS A 75 -11.41 7.33 -3.33
C HIS A 75 -11.09 8.06 -4.65
N GLY A 76 -11.70 7.56 -5.73
CA GLY A 76 -11.82 8.28 -7.00
C GLY A 76 -10.52 8.39 -7.83
N SER A 77 -10.58 9.17 -8.89
CA SER A 77 -9.48 9.36 -9.85
C SER A 77 -8.30 10.18 -9.30
N ASN A 78 -8.45 10.83 -8.14
CA ASN A 78 -7.41 11.63 -7.49
C ASN A 78 -6.75 10.91 -6.29
N TYR A 79 -6.88 9.58 -6.18
CA TYR A 79 -6.28 8.83 -5.06
C TYR A 79 -4.76 9.02 -4.96
N LEU A 80 -4.06 9.23 -6.09
CA LEU A 80 -2.62 9.50 -6.07
C LEU A 80 -2.28 10.80 -5.32
N GLU A 81 -3.10 11.83 -5.47
CA GLU A 81 -2.92 13.12 -4.76
C GLU A 81 -3.28 13.02 -3.27
N GLN A 82 -4.16 12.08 -2.92
CA GLN A 82 -4.50 11.79 -1.52
C GLN A 82 -3.42 10.94 -0.84
N LEU A 83 -2.81 10.00 -1.59
CA LEU A 83 -1.88 9.02 -1.06
C LEU A 83 -0.43 9.53 -1.01
N PHE A 84 -0.01 10.36 -1.96
CA PHE A 84 1.38 10.83 -2.08
C PHE A 84 1.48 12.34 -1.90
N ALA A 85 2.51 12.78 -1.18
CA ALA A 85 2.72 14.20 -0.90
C ALA A 85 3.17 15.00 -2.15
N SER A 86 3.79 14.34 -3.12
CA SER A 86 4.25 14.98 -4.35
C SER A 86 4.34 14.01 -5.53
N ARG A 87 4.46 14.56 -6.74
CA ARG A 87 4.78 13.77 -7.95
C ARG A 87 6.13 13.06 -7.86
N GLU A 88 7.08 13.60 -7.10
CA GLU A 88 8.37 12.97 -6.86
C GLU A 88 8.20 11.70 -6.01
N ASP A 89 7.38 11.76 -4.96
CA ASP A 89 7.09 10.60 -4.11
C ASP A 89 6.45 9.44 -4.90
N ILE A 90 5.55 9.77 -5.85
CA ILE A 90 4.99 8.80 -6.79
C ILE A 90 6.08 8.15 -7.63
N ARG A 91 7.02 8.95 -8.17
CA ARG A 91 8.13 8.44 -9.00
C ARG A 91 9.07 7.53 -8.20
N VAL A 92 9.44 7.93 -6.99
CA VAL A 92 10.29 7.12 -6.10
C VAL A 92 9.61 5.80 -5.77
N PHE A 93 8.33 5.83 -5.42
CA PHE A 93 7.58 4.61 -5.14
C PHE A 93 7.49 3.67 -6.36
N ARG A 94 7.28 4.21 -7.55
CA ARG A 94 7.30 3.42 -8.80
C ARG A 94 8.65 2.76 -9.06
N THR A 95 9.75 3.44 -8.74
CA THR A 95 11.09 2.83 -8.83
C THR A 95 11.21 1.67 -7.85
N GLN A 96 10.77 1.85 -6.59
CA GLN A 96 10.72 0.77 -5.60
C GLN A 96 9.94 -0.44 -6.12
N LEU A 97 8.72 -0.24 -6.63
CA LEU A 97 7.91 -1.33 -7.19
C LEU A 97 8.63 -2.09 -8.32
N ARG A 98 9.33 -1.39 -9.21
CA ARG A 98 10.06 -2.03 -10.32
C ARG A 98 11.25 -2.87 -9.87
N GLU A 99 11.88 -2.47 -8.77
CA GLU A 99 13.01 -3.15 -8.15
C GLU A 99 12.58 -4.36 -7.33
N GLU A 100 11.30 -4.44 -6.94
CA GLU A 100 10.75 -5.65 -6.33
C GLU A 100 10.82 -6.83 -7.29
N GLY A 101 11.19 -7.98 -6.73
CA GLY A 101 11.32 -9.22 -7.49
C GLY A 101 9.98 -9.68 -8.07
N PRO A 102 9.99 -10.40 -9.21
CA PRO A 102 8.78 -10.93 -9.83
C PRO A 102 8.07 -11.98 -8.96
N ASP A 103 8.72 -12.47 -7.90
CA ASP A 103 8.20 -13.49 -7.00
C ASP A 103 7.40 -12.91 -5.81
N LEU A 104 7.34 -11.57 -5.67
CA LEU A 104 6.60 -10.94 -4.59
C LEU A 104 5.16 -10.64 -5.05
N TRP A 105 4.24 -11.48 -4.58
CA TRP A 105 2.82 -11.42 -4.92
C TRP A 105 2.12 -10.29 -4.17
N VAL A 106 1.21 -9.61 -4.87
CA VAL A 106 0.30 -8.64 -4.24
C VAL A 106 -0.65 -9.41 -3.32
N ASN A 107 -0.76 -8.98 -2.07
CA ASN A 107 -1.69 -9.63 -1.14
C ASN A 107 -3.15 -9.26 -1.48
N ASP A 108 -4.10 -10.07 -0.99
CA ASP A 108 -5.52 -9.92 -1.31
C ASP A 108 -6.09 -8.55 -0.92
N ARG A 109 -5.61 -7.94 0.17
CA ARG A 109 -6.13 -6.65 0.65
C ARG A 109 -5.64 -5.50 -0.23
N HIS A 110 -4.38 -5.52 -0.62
CA HIS A 110 -3.82 -4.56 -1.58
C HIS A 110 -4.52 -4.67 -2.93
N HIS A 111 -4.71 -5.89 -3.43
CA HIS A 111 -5.42 -6.13 -4.66
C HIS A 111 -6.87 -5.62 -4.60
N ASN A 112 -7.59 -5.89 -3.51
CA ASN A 112 -8.95 -5.38 -3.31
C ASN A 112 -9.00 -3.86 -3.23
N ALA A 113 -8.02 -3.22 -2.60
CA ALA A 113 -7.90 -1.77 -2.55
C ALA A 113 -7.71 -1.18 -3.95
N MET A 114 -6.79 -1.72 -4.76
CA MET A 114 -6.59 -1.27 -6.14
C MET A 114 -7.87 -1.44 -6.98
N ARG A 115 -8.59 -2.56 -6.82
CA ARG A 115 -9.88 -2.77 -7.51
C ARG A 115 -10.91 -1.71 -7.13
N LYS A 116 -11.02 -1.35 -5.85
CA LYS A 116 -11.91 -0.27 -5.38
C LYS A 116 -11.53 1.10 -5.97
N LEU A 117 -10.25 1.33 -6.19
CA LEU A 117 -9.71 2.56 -6.77
C LEU A 117 -9.76 2.58 -8.31
N GLY A 118 -10.34 1.55 -8.94
CA GLY A 118 -10.57 1.54 -10.38
C GLY A 118 -9.51 0.80 -11.20
N SER A 119 -8.64 0.00 -10.58
CA SER A 119 -7.76 -0.89 -11.33
C SER A 119 -8.59 -1.89 -12.15
N THR A 120 -8.45 -1.81 -13.48
CA THR A 120 -9.09 -2.70 -14.46
C THR A 120 -8.13 -3.79 -14.93
N GLN A 121 -6.86 -3.75 -14.54
CA GLN A 121 -5.82 -4.60 -15.11
C GLN A 121 -5.85 -6.03 -14.56
N ALA A 122 -5.80 -6.99 -15.50
CA ALA A 122 -5.60 -8.42 -15.26
C ALA A 122 -4.21 -8.75 -14.67
N ASP A 123 -3.25 -7.81 -14.70
CA ASP A 123 -1.85 -7.99 -14.30
C ASP A 123 -1.53 -7.56 -12.85
N SER A 124 -2.51 -7.64 -11.95
CA SER A 124 -2.34 -7.27 -10.54
C SER A 124 -1.70 -8.37 -9.67
N SER A 125 -0.89 -9.26 -10.25
CA SER A 125 -0.38 -10.45 -9.54
C SER A 125 0.85 -10.17 -8.69
N THR A 126 1.73 -9.26 -9.10
CA THR A 126 3.01 -8.97 -8.42
C THR A 126 3.22 -7.48 -8.25
N TYR A 127 3.95 -7.07 -7.20
CA TYR A 127 4.19 -5.64 -6.94
C TYR A 127 4.91 -4.95 -8.09
N GLN A 128 5.80 -5.67 -8.79
CA GLN A 128 6.47 -5.16 -9.98
C GLN A 128 5.48 -4.76 -11.09
N ARG A 129 4.48 -5.62 -11.34
CA ARG A 129 3.51 -5.42 -12.44
C ARG A 129 2.50 -4.32 -12.17
N ILE A 130 2.21 -4.02 -10.90
CA ILE A 130 1.28 -2.93 -10.55
C ILE A 130 1.91 -1.54 -10.66
N THR A 131 3.16 -1.41 -11.12
CA THR A 131 3.80 -0.08 -11.25
C THR A 131 2.99 0.89 -12.10
N ALA A 132 2.38 0.40 -13.20
CA ALA A 132 1.55 1.21 -14.09
C ALA A 132 0.27 1.74 -13.42
N PHE A 133 -0.21 1.07 -12.36
CA PHE A 133 -1.32 1.58 -11.56
C PHE A 133 -0.96 2.91 -10.92
N PHE A 134 0.30 3.16 -10.57
CA PHE A 134 0.73 4.41 -9.94
C PHE A 134 1.17 5.49 -10.93
N ASP A 135 0.81 5.37 -12.21
CA ASP A 135 1.14 6.37 -13.21
C ASP A 135 0.30 7.64 -12.96
N PRO A 136 0.94 8.82 -12.76
CA PRO A 136 0.19 10.06 -12.67
C PRO A 136 -0.56 10.29 -13.99
N PRO A 137 -1.78 10.84 -13.96
CA PRO A 137 -2.49 11.18 -15.19
C PRO A 137 -1.60 12.11 -16.03
N GLU A 138 -1.49 11.82 -17.32
CA GLU A 138 -0.81 12.70 -18.27
C GLU A 138 -1.53 14.06 -18.21
N THR A 139 -0.87 15.06 -17.62
CA THR A 139 -1.33 16.44 -17.72
C THR A 139 -1.12 16.88 -19.15
N GLU A 140 -2.22 17.06 -19.90
CA GLU A 140 -2.27 17.94 -21.07
C GLU A 140 -1.83 19.37 -20.73
#